data_AF-A0A8H9ERA5-F1
#
_entry.id   AF-A0A8H9ERA5-F1
#
_cell.length_a   1.000
_cell.length_b   1.000
_cell.length_c   1.000
_cell.angle_alpha   90.00
_cell.angle_beta   90.00
_cell.angle_gamma   90.00
#
_symmetry.space_group_name_H-M   'P 1'
#
loop_
_entity.id
_entity.type
_entity.pdbx_description
1 polymer ?
#
loop_
_entity_poly.entity_id
_entity_poly.type
_entity_poly.pdbx_seq_one_letter_code
_entity_poly.pdbx_strand_id
1 'polypeptide(L)'
;MLTNEANFVLHHFYKIYKDRLDEGYSEEMARYFYDDEQVHHDYFLGFNFDDFVTYTKELSSNEYVTLGYGDGGFAELIINPKLIIEMENLYKNNAKKFINALIDLKKLVGA
;
A
#
# COMPACT_ATOMS: atom_id res chain seq x y z
N MET A 1 -8.89 -11.08 6.85
CA MET A 1 -7.57 -11.73 6.73
C MET A 1 -7.13 -11.48 5.30
N LEU A 2 -5.94 -10.91 5.12
CA LEU A 2 -5.46 -10.52 3.79
C LEU A 2 -4.75 -11.68 3.07
N THR A 3 -4.87 -11.71 1.74
CA THR A 3 -4.02 -12.53 0.87
C THR A 3 -2.54 -12.11 0.98
N ASN A 4 -1.61 -12.95 0.50
CA ASN A 4 -0.18 -12.60 0.55
C ASN A 4 0.12 -11.40 -0.37
N GLU A 5 -0.58 -11.32 -1.48
CA GLU A 5 -0.50 -10.27 -2.49
C GLU A 5 -1.07 -8.94 -1.95
N ALA A 6 -2.26 -8.97 -1.34
CA ALA A 6 -2.79 -7.78 -0.66
C ALA A 6 -1.90 -7.34 0.51
N ASN A 7 -1.36 -8.29 1.28
CA ASN A 7 -0.36 -7.97 2.30
C ASN A 7 0.88 -7.31 1.69
N PHE A 8 1.39 -7.78 0.55
CA PHE A 8 2.53 -7.15 -0.12
C PHE A 8 2.20 -5.70 -0.53
N VAL A 9 1.04 -5.47 -1.16
CA VAL A 9 0.56 -4.13 -1.55
C VAL A 9 0.44 -3.22 -0.32
N LEU A 10 -0.12 -3.73 0.78
CA LEU A 10 -0.24 -3.00 2.06
C LEU A 10 1.12 -2.54 2.59
N HIS A 11 2.12 -3.42 2.57
CA HIS A 11 3.48 -3.08 3.01
C HIS A 11 4.16 -2.08 2.07
N HIS A 12 3.91 -2.17 0.76
CA HIS A 12 4.43 -1.22 -0.20
C HIS A 12 3.84 0.19 0.01
N PHE A 13 2.53 0.29 0.24
CA PHE A 13 1.91 1.57 0.60
C PHE A 13 2.51 2.18 1.87
N TYR A 14 2.74 1.38 2.91
CA TYR A 14 3.41 1.86 4.12
C TYR A 14 4.83 2.34 3.84
N LYS A 15 5.60 1.62 2.99
CA LYS A 15 6.94 2.05 2.58
C LYS A 15 6.89 3.43 1.91
N ILE A 16 6.02 3.61 0.92
CA ILE A 16 5.91 4.88 0.17
C ILE A 16 5.47 6.02 1.10
N TYR A 17 4.54 5.77 2.02
CA TYR A 17 4.17 6.72 3.05
C TYR A 17 5.37 7.17 3.89
N LYS A 18 6.21 6.22 4.35
CA LYS A 18 7.42 6.53 5.11
C LYS A 18 8.45 7.31 4.28
N ASP A 19 8.68 6.89 3.03
CA ASP A 19 9.60 7.56 2.12
C ASP A 19 9.17 9.02 1.88
N ARG A 20 7.88 9.28 1.64
CA ARG A 20 7.34 10.65 1.48
C ARG A 20 7.48 11.50 2.74
N LEU A 21 7.26 10.93 3.92
CA LEU A 21 7.51 11.66 5.18
C LEU A 21 8.98 12.07 5.31
N ASP A 22 9.90 11.17 4.96
CA ASP A 22 11.34 11.44 5.00
C ASP A 22 11.76 12.51 3.96
N GLU A 23 11.02 12.61 2.85
CA GLU A 23 11.15 13.68 1.84
C GLU A 23 10.53 15.02 2.26
N GLY A 24 9.88 15.08 3.43
CA GLY A 24 9.33 16.31 4.01
C GLY A 24 7.86 16.59 3.68
N TYR A 25 7.13 15.61 3.13
CA TYR A 25 5.69 15.73 2.91
C TYR A 25 4.95 15.80 4.25
N SER A 26 3.83 16.52 4.30
CA SER A 26 2.92 16.43 5.45
C SER A 26 2.29 15.03 5.52
N GLU A 27 1.82 14.63 6.70
CA GLU A 27 1.13 13.34 6.86
C GLU A 27 -0.06 13.20 5.91
N GLU A 28 -0.84 14.27 5.75
CA GLU A 28 -1.99 14.30 4.84
C GLU A 28 -1.56 14.03 3.38
N MET A 29 -0.50 14.71 2.91
CA MET A 29 0.02 14.51 1.56
C MET A 29 0.66 13.12 1.38
N ALA A 30 1.39 12.64 2.39
CA ALA A 30 2.03 11.33 2.35
C ALA A 30 1.01 10.19 2.23
N ARG A 31 -0.21 10.39 2.75
CA ARG A 31 -1.29 9.40 2.75
C ARG A 31 -2.12 9.37 1.47
N TYR A 32 -2.04 10.38 0.62
CA TYR A 32 -2.81 10.49 -0.62
C TYR A 32 -2.02 9.95 -1.82
N PHE A 33 -2.63 9.08 -2.62
CA PHE A 33 -1.95 8.31 -3.67
C PHE A 33 -2.47 8.56 -5.09
N TYR A 34 -3.44 9.46 -5.31
CA TYR A 34 -4.08 9.68 -6.62
C TYR A 34 -4.92 8.47 -7.09
N ASP A 35 -5.16 8.34 -8.40
CA ASP A 35 -5.94 7.27 -9.03
C ASP A 35 -5.16 5.96 -9.25
N ASP A 36 -5.87 4.91 -9.62
CA ASP A 36 -5.33 3.57 -9.84
C ASP A 36 -4.30 3.48 -10.95
N GLU A 37 -4.53 4.13 -12.10
CA GLU A 37 -3.59 4.16 -13.22
C GLU A 37 -2.26 4.78 -12.80
N GLN A 38 -2.31 5.93 -12.12
CA GLN A 38 -1.11 6.62 -11.67
C GLN A 38 -0.36 5.83 -10.58
N VAL A 39 -1.07 5.32 -9.57
CA VAL A 39 -0.43 4.51 -8.51
C VAL A 39 0.23 3.27 -9.10
N HIS A 40 -0.47 2.59 -10.01
CA HIS A 40 0.05 1.39 -10.65
C HIS A 40 1.31 1.71 -11.45
N HIS A 41 1.25 2.73 -12.31
CA HIS A 41 2.37 3.16 -13.13
C HIS A 41 3.59 3.54 -12.29
N ASP A 42 3.38 4.34 -11.24
CA ASP A 42 4.49 4.93 -10.46
C ASP A 42 5.13 3.92 -9.49
N TYR A 43 4.35 2.98 -8.95
CA TYR A 43 4.80 2.15 -7.82
C TYR A 43 4.63 0.64 -8.02
N PHE A 44 3.77 0.20 -8.95
CA PHE A 44 3.41 -1.22 -9.10
C PHE A 44 3.49 -1.72 -10.54
N LEU A 45 4.32 -1.09 -11.40
CA LEU A 45 4.47 -1.47 -12.82
C LEU A 45 4.80 -2.95 -13.06
N GLY A 46 5.42 -3.62 -12.07
CA GLY A 46 5.71 -5.06 -12.11
C GLY A 46 4.52 -6.00 -11.80
N PHE A 47 3.39 -5.46 -11.35
CA PHE A 47 2.16 -6.21 -11.11
C PHE A 47 1.23 -6.08 -12.33
N ASN A 48 0.41 -7.10 -12.57
CA ASN A 48 -0.73 -6.93 -13.46
C ASN A 48 -1.69 -5.86 -12.86
N PHE A 49 -2.21 -4.99 -13.72
CA PHE A 49 -3.07 -3.87 -13.30
C PHE A 49 -4.36 -4.36 -12.61
N ASP A 50 -5.05 -5.33 -13.20
CA ASP A 50 -6.32 -5.85 -12.66
C ASP A 50 -6.11 -6.54 -11.31
N ASP A 51 -4.99 -7.25 -11.16
CA ASP A 51 -4.59 -7.86 -9.89
C ASP A 51 -4.30 -6.79 -8.83
N PHE A 52 -3.54 -5.75 -9.19
CA PHE A 52 -3.29 -4.61 -8.30
C PHE A 52 -4.58 -3.93 -7.82
N VAL A 53 -5.52 -3.65 -8.73
CA VAL A 53 -6.83 -3.09 -8.40
C VAL A 53 -7.61 -4.04 -7.48
N THR A 54 -7.58 -5.34 -7.76
CA THR A 54 -8.23 -6.37 -6.94
C THR A 54 -7.69 -6.40 -5.52
N TYR A 55 -6.37 -6.44 -5.35
CA TYR A 55 -5.72 -6.44 -4.03
C TYR A 55 -5.97 -5.15 -3.28
N THR A 56 -6.01 -4.01 -3.98
CA THR A 56 -6.30 -2.70 -3.36
C THR A 56 -7.75 -2.61 -2.88
N LYS A 57 -8.71 -3.18 -3.62
CA LYS A 57 -10.11 -3.33 -3.17
C LYS A 57 -10.23 -4.27 -1.97
N GLU A 58 -9.40 -5.29 -1.88
CA GLU A 58 -9.30 -6.14 -0.67
C GLU A 58 -8.84 -5.33 0.55
N LEU A 59 -7.82 -4.46 0.38
CA LEU A 59 -7.38 -3.55 1.44
C LEU A 59 -8.50 -2.60 1.89
N SER A 60 -9.27 -2.08 0.94
CA SER A 60 -10.40 -1.20 1.23
C SER A 60 -11.50 -1.93 2.01
N SER A 61 -11.81 -3.16 1.63
CA SER A 61 -12.78 -4.03 2.33
C SER A 61 -12.36 -4.35 3.77
N ASN A 62 -11.06 -4.24 4.09
CA ASN A 62 -10.51 -4.39 5.44
C ASN A 62 -10.18 -3.03 6.10
N GLU A 63 -10.66 -1.91 5.55
CA GLU A 63 -10.54 -0.55 6.07
C GLU A 63 -9.11 0.01 6.11
N TYR A 64 -8.16 -0.60 5.40
CA TYR A 64 -6.79 -0.10 5.33
C TYR A 64 -6.62 1.09 4.40
N VAL A 65 -7.47 1.20 3.39
CA VAL A 65 -7.49 2.32 2.44
C VAL A 65 -8.93 2.76 2.18
N THR A 66 -9.10 4.05 1.89
CA THR A 66 -10.34 4.61 1.36
C THR A 66 -10.18 4.81 -0.14
N LEU A 67 -11.14 4.33 -0.92
CA LEU A 67 -11.15 4.45 -2.37
C LEU A 67 -12.28 5.37 -2.84
N GLY A 68 -11.94 6.32 -3.69
CA GLY A 68 -12.90 7.10 -4.47
C GLY A 68 -13.48 6.25 -5.61
N TYR A 69 -14.74 6.48 -5.96
CA TYR A 69 -15.41 5.76 -7.04
C TYR A 69 -14.70 5.97 -8.38
N GLY A 70 -14.35 4.89 -9.07
CA GLY A 70 -13.80 4.88 -10.43
C GLY A 70 -14.53 3.86 -11.30
N ASP A 71 -14.34 3.96 -12.62
CA ASP A 71 -14.89 3.00 -13.58
C ASP A 71 -13.93 1.79 -13.68
N GLY A 72 -14.35 0.63 -13.18
CA GLY A 72 -13.51 -0.57 -13.13
C GLY A 72 -12.46 -0.58 -12.00
N GLY A 73 -11.94 0.55 -11.57
CA GLY A 73 -10.99 0.66 -10.44
C GLY A 73 -11.31 1.79 -9.45
N PHE A 74 -10.40 2.73 -9.23
CA PHE A 74 -10.58 3.81 -8.24
C PHE A 74 -9.98 5.15 -8.70
N ALA A 75 -10.73 6.24 -8.51
CA ALA A 75 -10.30 7.59 -8.90
C ALA A 75 -9.41 8.27 -7.84
N GLU A 76 -9.45 7.79 -6.59
CA GLU A 76 -8.64 8.31 -5.50
C GLU A 76 -8.31 7.19 -4.52
N LEU A 77 -7.09 7.22 -3.97
CA LEU A 77 -6.66 6.34 -2.88
C LEU A 77 -6.08 7.15 -1.73
N ILE A 78 -6.59 6.89 -0.53
CA ILE A 78 -6.04 7.40 0.73
C ILE A 78 -5.76 6.23 1.66
N ILE A 79 -4.55 6.10 2.17
CA ILE A 79 -4.28 5.12 3.23
C ILE A 79 -4.89 5.59 4.55
N ASN A 80 -5.50 4.68 5.30
CA ASN A 80 -6.18 4.99 6.55
C ASN A 80 -5.21 4.91 7.75
N PRO A 81 -5.50 5.59 8.87
CA PRO A 81 -4.66 5.53 10.07
C PRO A 81 -4.48 4.10 10.60
N LYS A 82 -5.48 3.23 10.38
CA LYS A 82 -5.43 1.80 10.71
C LYS A 82 -4.19 1.11 10.14
N LEU A 83 -3.89 1.33 8.84
CA LEU A 83 -2.72 0.78 8.18
C LEU A 83 -1.44 1.21 8.89
N ILE A 84 -1.31 2.51 9.15
CA ILE A 84 -0.11 3.10 9.77
C ILE A 84 0.09 2.53 11.18
N ILE A 85 -0.96 2.56 12.01
CA ILE A 85 -0.91 2.07 13.40
C ILE A 85 -0.55 0.58 13.44
N GLU A 86 -1.14 -0.24 12.57
CA GLU A 86 -0.84 -1.68 12.54
C GLU A 86 0.61 -1.94 12.12
N MET A 87 1.11 -1.25 11.09
CA MET A 87 2.51 -1.39 10.65
C MET A 87 3.50 -0.92 11.71
N GLU A 88 3.23 0.23 12.35
CA GLU A 88 4.08 0.73 13.43
C GLU A 88 4.10 -0.21 14.62
N ASN A 89 2.97 -0.83 14.99
CA ASN A 89 2.91 -1.82 16.06
C ASN A 89 3.59 -3.14 15.69
N LEU A 90 3.41 -3.59 14.44
CA LEU A 90 3.99 -4.85 13.94
C LEU A 90 5.52 -4.78 13.90
N TYR A 91 6.06 -3.63 13.49
CA TYR A 91 7.50 -3.43 13.31
C TYR A 91 8.16 -2.71 14.47
N LYS A 92 7.41 -2.02 15.33
CA LYS A 92 7.93 -1.26 16.48
C LYS A 92 9.09 -0.34 16.10
N ASN A 93 8.93 0.37 14.97
CA ASN A 93 9.95 1.22 14.34
C ASN A 93 11.27 0.49 13.99
N ASN A 94 11.25 -0.84 13.86
CA ASN A 94 12.39 -1.63 13.42
C ASN A 94 12.41 -1.75 11.90
N ALA A 95 13.11 -0.82 11.24
CA ALA A 95 13.25 -0.79 9.79
C ALA A 95 13.80 -2.11 9.20
N LYS A 96 14.76 -2.76 9.87
CA LYS A 96 15.32 -4.04 9.40
C LYS A 96 14.25 -5.14 9.36
N LYS A 97 13.40 -5.22 10.39
CA LYS A 97 12.31 -6.18 10.45
C LYS A 97 11.28 -5.93 9.34
N PHE A 98 10.96 -4.65 9.10
CA PHE A 98 10.06 -4.25 8.01
C PHE A 98 10.59 -4.65 6.63
N ILE A 99 11.83 -4.27 6.31
CA ILE A 99 12.44 -4.58 5.01
C ILE A 99 12.55 -6.09 4.78
N ASN A 100 12.92 -6.86 5.81
CA ASN A 100 12.95 -8.32 5.69
C ASN A 100 11.57 -8.91 5.38
N ALA A 101 10.53 -8.44 6.06
CA ALA A 101 9.16 -8.91 5.80
C ALA A 101 8.71 -8.56 4.38
N LEU A 102 9.03 -7.36 3.88
CA LEU A 102 8.71 -6.95 2.52
C LEU A 102 9.44 -7.83 1.47
N ILE A 103 10.71 -8.16 1.71
CA ILE A 103 11.49 -9.07 0.85
C ILE A 103 10.89 -10.47 0.84
N ASP A 104 10.48 -10.99 2.00
CA ASP A 104 9.92 -12.33 2.09
C ASP A 104 8.54 -12.42 1.44
N LEU A 105 7.69 -11.40 1.60
CA LEU A 105 6.43 -11.28 0.87
C LEU A 105 6.66 -11.24 -0.64
N LYS A 106 7.64 -10.47 -1.11
CA LYS A 106 7.99 -10.38 -2.54
C LYS A 106 8.29 -11.77 -3.13
N LYS A 107 9.06 -12.61 -2.42
CA LYS A 107 9.36 -13.98 -2.87
C LYS A 107 8.13 -14.88 -2.95
N LEU A 108 7.15 -14.69 -2.06
CA LEU A 108 5.93 -15.50 -2.04
C LEU A 108 4.99 -15.17 -3.19
N VAL A 109 4.90 -13.89 -3.57
CA VAL A 109 3.98 -13.41 -4.60
C VAL A 109 4.55 -13.47 -6.02
N GLY A 110 5.83 -13.80 -6.17
CA GLY A 110 6.48 -13.97 -7.48
C GLY A 110 6.74 -12.68 -8.25
N ALA A 111 6.76 -11.53 -7.56
CA ALA A 111 7.02 -10.20 -8.13
C ALA A 111 8.48 -9.74 -7.94
#